data_AF-A0A6J1L599-F1
#
_entry.id   AF-A0A6J1L599-F1
#
_cell.length_a   1.000
_cell.length_b   1.000
_cell.length_c   1.000
_cell.angle_alpha   90.00
_cell.angle_beta   90.00
_cell.angle_gamma   90.00
#
_symmetry.space_group_name_H-M   'P 1'
#
loop_
_entity.id
_entity.type
_entity.pdbx_description
1 polymer ?
#
loop_
_entity_poly.entity_id
_entity_poly.type
_entity_poly.pdbx_seq_one_letter_code
_entity_poly.pdbx_strand_id
1 'polypeptide(L)'
;MLQTNLILLVAFSCMLSAVSAATCGGCMQSNVTCVDETHYRVCINQSPIENGGILSCGKGKICTDLLDPCWEPFEGDGVEPVCNKKDVNCRDCDGSQLFVCTSRTTFQMCMGTELSPQINPCPEGTFCAIDSGEFCVKSCKLPDGKYECDKPAPQA
;
A
#
# COMPACT_ATOMS: atom_id res chain seq x y z
N MET A 1 -35.10 -19.37 34.14
CA MET A 1 -33.77 -18.72 34.30
C MET A 1 -32.76 -19.07 33.19
N LEU A 2 -32.86 -20.24 32.52
CA LEU A 2 -31.88 -20.63 31.48
C LEU A 2 -32.07 -19.93 30.12
N GLN A 3 -33.31 -19.57 29.75
CA GLN A 3 -33.62 -18.96 28.44
C GLN A 3 -33.20 -17.48 28.32
N THR A 4 -33.24 -16.71 29.40
CA THR A 4 -32.85 -15.28 29.40
C THR A 4 -31.34 -15.10 29.18
N ASN A 5 -30.52 -16.02 29.70
CA ASN A 5 -29.07 -16.00 29.54
C ASN A 5 -28.62 -16.39 28.12
N LEU A 6 -29.39 -17.23 27.44
CA LEU A 6 -29.09 -17.65 26.06
C LEU A 6 -29.29 -16.49 25.06
N ILE A 7 -30.30 -15.65 25.29
CA ILE A 7 -30.59 -14.48 24.44
C ILE A 7 -29.52 -13.39 24.61
N LEU A 8 -29.00 -13.20 25.82
CA LEU A 8 -27.89 -12.27 26.10
C LEU A 8 -26.58 -12.72 25.42
N LEU A 9 -26.30 -14.03 25.37
CA LEU A 9 -25.10 -14.57 24.71
C LEU A 9 -25.16 -14.47 23.18
N VAL A 10 -26.32 -14.66 22.57
CA VAL A 10 -26.49 -14.53 21.09
C VAL A 10 -26.47 -13.05 20.67
N ALA A 11 -26.99 -12.13 21.48
CA ALA A 11 -26.91 -10.69 21.21
C ALA A 11 -25.47 -10.16 21.26
N PHE A 12 -24.60 -10.74 22.08
CA PHE A 12 -23.19 -10.33 22.19
C PHE A 12 -22.32 -10.80 21.01
N SER A 13 -22.71 -11.88 20.32
CA SER A 13 -21.94 -12.41 19.19
C SER A 13 -22.10 -11.63 17.87
N CYS A 14 -23.09 -10.74 17.76
CA CYS A 14 -23.34 -9.98 16.53
C CYS A 14 -22.53 -8.68 16.40
N MET A 15 -21.69 -8.32 17.38
CA MET A 15 -20.83 -7.12 17.30
C MET A 15 -19.38 -7.42 16.89
N LEU A 16 -19.05 -8.65 16.50
CA LEU A 16 -17.79 -8.92 15.80
C LEU A 16 -17.92 -8.47 14.34
N SER A 17 -18.08 -7.16 14.12
CA SER A 17 -17.73 -6.56 12.84
C SER A 17 -16.26 -6.85 12.62
N ALA A 18 -15.96 -7.59 11.55
CA ALA A 18 -14.60 -7.90 11.12
C ALA A 18 -13.77 -6.61 11.15
N VAL A 19 -12.85 -6.50 12.11
CA VAL A 19 -11.81 -5.49 12.05
C VAL A 19 -10.94 -5.97 10.89
N SER A 20 -11.16 -5.42 9.70
CA SER A 20 -10.23 -5.62 8.60
C SER A 20 -8.94 -4.96 9.08
N ALA A 21 -7.93 -5.78 9.40
CA ALA A 21 -6.59 -5.28 9.65
C ALA A 21 -6.22 -4.34 8.51
N ALA A 22 -5.74 -3.15 8.85
CA ALA A 22 -5.36 -2.18 7.84
C ALA A 22 -4.35 -2.81 6.89
N THR A 23 -4.63 -2.72 5.60
CA THR A 23 -3.78 -3.24 4.54
C THR A 23 -3.20 -2.05 3.79
N CYS A 24 -1.91 -2.07 3.47
CA CYS A 24 -1.30 -1.05 2.63
C CYS A 24 -2.08 -0.91 1.31
N GLY A 25 -2.38 0.33 0.89
CA GLY A 25 -3.23 0.58 -0.28
C GLY A 25 -4.74 0.34 -0.08
N GLY A 26 -5.16 -0.17 1.08
CA GLY A 26 -6.56 -0.34 1.47
C GLY A 26 -7.10 0.86 2.26
N CYS A 27 -8.37 1.21 2.02
CA CYS A 27 -9.04 2.24 2.80
C CYS A 27 -9.29 1.79 4.24
N MET A 28 -8.89 2.63 5.19
CA MET A 28 -9.00 2.39 6.62
C MET A 28 -10.20 3.14 7.22
N GLN A 29 -10.48 2.91 8.50
CA GLN A 29 -11.58 3.60 9.21
C GLN A 29 -11.40 5.13 9.26
N SER A 30 -10.16 5.62 9.18
CA SER A 30 -9.81 7.04 9.10
C SER A 30 -10.16 7.70 7.74
N ASN A 31 -10.82 6.99 6.82
CA ASN A 31 -11.13 7.43 5.47
C ASN A 31 -9.89 7.82 4.66
N VAL A 32 -8.76 7.18 4.95
CA VAL A 32 -7.55 7.29 4.15
C VAL A 32 -6.99 5.91 3.87
N THR A 33 -6.17 5.82 2.84
CA THR A 33 -5.28 4.68 2.60
C THR A 33 -3.86 5.16 2.70
N CYS A 34 -3.02 4.41 3.42
CA CYS A 34 -1.58 4.62 3.34
C CYS A 34 -1.08 4.17 1.97
N VAL A 35 -0.09 4.90 1.48
CA VAL A 35 0.55 4.73 0.17
C VAL A 35 2.00 4.27 0.35
N ASP A 36 2.68 4.88 1.31
CA ASP A 36 3.98 4.49 1.82
C ASP A 36 4.03 4.88 3.31
N GLU A 37 5.20 4.79 3.93
CA GLU A 37 5.39 5.09 5.36
C GLU A 37 4.92 6.49 5.77
N THR A 38 4.86 7.46 4.85
CA THR A 38 4.66 8.89 5.16
C THR A 38 3.61 9.59 4.29
N HIS A 39 2.99 8.87 3.37
CA HIS A 39 1.99 9.40 2.45
C HIS A 39 0.69 8.61 2.47
N TYR A 40 -0.39 9.31 2.18
CA TYR A 40 -1.74 8.76 2.15
C TYR A 40 -2.57 9.32 0.99
N ARG A 41 -3.72 8.71 0.74
CA ARG A 41 -4.80 9.25 -0.10
C ARG A 41 -6.10 9.26 0.67
N VAL A 42 -6.98 10.19 0.31
CA VAL A 42 -8.35 10.23 0.86
C VAL A 42 -9.19 9.14 0.19
N CYS A 43 -10.03 8.51 1.00
CA CYS A 43 -11.02 7.54 0.58
C CYS A 43 -12.44 8.12 0.69
N ILE A 44 -13.29 7.81 -0.28
CA ILE A 44 -14.74 8.09 -0.25
C ILE A 44 -15.43 6.75 -0.50
N ASN A 45 -16.44 6.43 0.32
CA ASN A 45 -17.18 5.16 0.22
C ASN A 45 -16.26 3.92 0.20
N GLN A 46 -15.21 3.91 1.03
CA GLN A 46 -14.21 2.82 1.09
C GLN A 46 -13.40 2.61 -0.20
N SER A 47 -13.33 3.62 -1.08
CA SER A 47 -12.49 3.61 -2.29
C SER A 47 -11.54 4.81 -2.32
N PRO A 48 -10.25 4.64 -2.65
CA PRO A 48 -9.31 5.76 -2.80
C PRO A 48 -9.73 6.67 -3.96
N ILE A 49 -9.54 7.98 -3.80
CA ILE A 49 -9.72 8.93 -4.90
C ILE A 49 -8.45 8.89 -5.76
N GLU A 50 -8.49 8.18 -6.89
CA GLU A 50 -7.33 8.02 -7.78
C GLU A 50 -6.74 9.36 -8.29
N ASN A 51 -7.61 10.36 -8.51
CA ASN A 51 -7.21 11.70 -8.97
C ASN A 51 -7.11 12.72 -7.82
N GLY A 52 -7.22 12.29 -6.56
CA GLY A 52 -7.25 13.17 -5.39
C GLY A 52 -5.87 13.66 -4.93
N GLY A 53 -4.81 13.20 -5.59
CA GLY A 53 -3.43 13.49 -5.19
C GLY A 53 -2.96 12.61 -4.03
N ILE A 54 -1.63 12.51 -3.89
CA ILE A 54 -0.98 11.86 -2.76
C ILE A 54 -0.65 12.96 -1.75
N LEU A 55 -1.08 12.78 -0.51
CA LEU A 55 -0.90 13.74 0.57
C LEU A 55 0.21 13.25 1.50
N SER A 56 1.05 14.17 1.96
CA SER A 56 2.08 13.88 2.97
C SER A 56 1.50 14.00 4.38
N CYS A 57 1.92 13.12 5.28
CA CYS A 57 1.62 13.25 6.70
C CYS A 57 2.38 14.40 7.39
N GLY A 58 3.35 15.01 6.70
CA GLY A 58 4.20 16.05 7.26
C GLY A 58 5.46 15.51 7.93
N LYS A 59 6.33 16.44 8.34
CA LYS A 59 7.67 16.09 8.84
C LYS A 59 7.57 15.29 10.14
N GLY A 60 8.30 14.17 10.20
CA GLY A 60 8.39 13.33 11.39
C GLY A 60 7.19 12.41 11.61
N LYS A 61 6.18 12.42 10.72
CA LYS A 61 4.97 11.64 10.88
C LYS A 61 4.91 10.44 9.94
N ILE A 62 4.31 9.36 10.42
CA ILE A 62 4.09 8.12 9.68
C ILE A 62 2.59 7.89 9.44
N CYS A 63 2.27 7.17 8.36
CA CYS A 63 0.92 6.80 8.00
C CYS A 63 0.51 5.50 8.71
N THR A 64 -0.50 5.57 9.59
CA THR A 64 -0.92 4.45 10.46
C THR A 64 -2.42 4.16 10.34
N ASP A 65 -2.87 3.07 10.95
CA ASP A 65 -4.28 2.66 10.99
C ASP A 65 -5.07 3.26 12.14
N LEU A 66 -4.43 4.17 12.89
CA LEU A 66 -5.05 4.90 13.97
C LEU A 66 -6.12 5.88 13.43
N LEU A 67 -6.97 6.35 14.35
CA LEU A 67 -8.00 7.36 14.03
C LEU A 67 -7.37 8.66 13.51
N ASP A 68 -6.20 9.05 14.05
CA ASP A 68 -5.32 10.03 13.42
C ASP A 68 -4.33 9.26 12.52
N PRO A 69 -4.52 9.27 11.20
CA PRO A 69 -3.68 8.49 10.30
C PRO A 69 -2.25 9.02 10.20
N CYS A 70 -1.97 10.25 10.65
CA CYS A 70 -0.64 10.87 10.55
C CYS A 70 -0.02 11.03 11.94
N TRP A 71 0.53 9.93 12.42
CA TRP A 71 1.07 9.77 13.76
C TRP A 71 2.52 10.24 13.85
N GLU A 72 2.87 10.99 14.91
CA GLU A 72 4.27 11.32 15.22
C GLU A 72 4.81 10.29 16.22
N PRO A 73 5.69 9.35 15.78
CA PRO A 73 6.14 8.28 16.63
C PRO A 73 7.07 8.81 17.71
N PHE A 74 6.99 8.19 18.90
CA PHE A 74 7.90 8.47 20.01
C PHE A 74 8.44 7.17 20.60
N GLU A 75 9.60 7.26 21.27
CA GLU A 75 10.24 6.07 21.83
C GLU A 75 9.30 5.29 22.76
N GLY A 76 9.05 4.02 22.40
CA GLY A 76 8.25 3.10 23.19
C GLY A 76 6.75 3.10 22.90
N ASP A 77 6.26 3.85 21.90
CA ASP A 77 4.84 3.84 21.52
C ASP A 77 4.42 2.54 20.81
N GLY A 78 5.36 1.87 20.13
CA GLY A 78 5.12 0.64 19.38
C GLY A 78 4.25 0.82 18.14
N VAL A 79 4.11 2.05 17.64
CA VAL A 79 3.28 2.36 16.47
C VAL A 79 4.10 2.20 15.20
N GLU A 80 3.63 1.37 14.28
CA GLU A 80 4.28 1.09 13.01
C GLU A 80 3.47 1.64 11.83
N PRO A 81 4.12 2.00 10.70
CA PRO A 81 3.42 2.42 9.50
C PRO A 81 2.64 1.24 8.89
N VAL A 82 1.44 1.51 8.38
CA VAL A 82 0.60 0.50 7.69
C VAL A 82 1.25 0.01 6.41
N CYS A 83 1.92 0.91 5.70
CA CYS A 83 2.77 0.58 4.56
C CYS A 83 4.22 0.58 5.03
N ASN A 84 4.65 -0.52 5.65
CA ASN A 84 6.07 -0.70 5.95
C ASN A 84 6.83 -0.84 4.62
N LYS A 85 8.06 -0.32 4.50
CA LYS A 85 8.89 -0.55 3.29
C LYS A 85 9.02 -2.02 2.90
N LYS A 86 8.82 -2.93 3.86
CA LYS A 86 8.84 -4.38 3.68
C LYS A 86 7.51 -4.98 3.18
N ASP A 87 6.39 -4.29 3.36
CA ASP A 87 5.06 -4.77 2.93
C ASP A 87 4.72 -4.36 1.50
N VAL A 88 5.42 -3.36 0.97
CA VAL A 88 5.36 -3.01 -0.45
C VAL A 88 6.31 -3.94 -1.20
N ASN A 89 5.78 -4.84 -2.03
CA ASN A 89 6.55 -5.89 -2.71
C ASN A 89 7.46 -5.40 -3.86
N CYS A 90 7.99 -4.18 -3.75
CA CYS A 90 8.93 -3.63 -4.72
C CYS A 90 10.30 -4.27 -4.52
N ARG A 91 10.70 -5.11 -5.48
CA ARG A 91 12.00 -5.77 -5.44
C ARG A 91 13.12 -4.76 -5.68
N ASP A 92 14.26 -5.01 -5.04
CA ASP A 92 15.51 -4.28 -5.29
C ASP A 92 16.44 -5.06 -6.22
N CYS A 93 17.41 -4.37 -6.82
CA CYS A 93 18.44 -5.00 -7.64
C CYS A 93 19.34 -5.90 -6.80
N ASP A 94 19.37 -7.19 -7.10
CA ASP A 94 20.20 -8.19 -6.43
C ASP A 94 21.29 -8.78 -7.35
N GLY A 95 21.43 -8.22 -8.55
CA GLY A 95 22.34 -8.71 -9.58
C GLY A 95 21.78 -9.83 -10.46
N SER A 96 20.59 -10.35 -10.19
CA SER A 96 19.94 -11.39 -11.00
C SER A 96 19.02 -10.84 -12.09
N GLN A 97 18.46 -9.65 -11.87
CA GLN A 97 17.48 -9.00 -12.73
C GLN A 97 18.06 -7.78 -13.44
N LEU A 98 17.59 -7.51 -14.66
CA LEU A 98 18.02 -6.37 -15.48
C LEU A 98 17.30 -5.07 -15.12
N PHE A 99 16.13 -5.17 -14.49
CA PHE A 99 15.31 -4.05 -14.05
C PHE A 99 14.41 -4.46 -12.89
N VAL A 100 13.88 -3.48 -12.18
CA VAL A 100 12.85 -3.67 -11.16
C VAL A 100 11.76 -2.62 -11.27
N CYS A 101 10.55 -2.98 -10.83
CA CYS A 101 9.45 -2.06 -10.63
C CYS A 101 9.69 -1.23 -9.38
N THR A 102 9.63 0.09 -9.55
CA THR A 102 9.77 1.06 -8.46
C THR A 102 8.43 1.72 -8.11
N SER A 103 7.41 1.49 -8.94
CA SER A 103 6.00 1.73 -8.67
C SER A 103 5.12 0.87 -9.59
N ARG A 104 3.79 0.98 -9.46
CA ARG A 104 2.80 0.40 -10.37
C ARG A 104 3.07 0.76 -11.82
N THR A 105 3.64 1.93 -12.09
CA THR A 105 3.80 2.49 -13.44
C THR A 105 5.20 3.04 -13.69
N THR A 106 6.22 2.64 -12.91
CA THR A 106 7.62 3.02 -13.14
C THR A 106 8.57 1.87 -12.87
N PHE A 107 9.68 1.86 -13.62
CA PHE A 107 10.75 0.91 -13.44
C PHE A 107 12.12 1.60 -13.53
N GLN A 108 13.14 0.94 -13.01
CA GLN A 108 14.54 1.36 -13.11
C GLN A 108 15.40 0.17 -13.55
N MET A 109 16.46 0.45 -14.30
CA MET A 109 17.41 -0.59 -14.71
C MET A 109 18.31 -0.95 -13.53
N CYS A 110 18.75 -2.20 -13.47
CA CYS A 110 19.74 -2.65 -12.49
C CYS A 110 21.15 -2.56 -13.07
N MET A 111 22.04 -1.86 -12.37
CA MET A 111 23.47 -1.79 -12.62
C MET A 111 24.19 -2.66 -11.59
N GLY A 112 24.10 -3.98 -11.76
CA GLY A 112 24.53 -4.94 -10.73
C GLY A 112 23.50 -4.98 -9.59
N THR A 113 23.92 -4.61 -8.39
CA THR A 113 23.05 -4.52 -7.20
C THR A 113 22.49 -3.12 -6.96
N GLU A 114 22.76 -2.16 -7.86
CA GLU A 114 22.31 -0.78 -7.73
C GLU A 114 21.26 -0.41 -8.76
N LEU A 115 20.35 0.50 -8.42
CA LEU A 115 19.38 1.07 -9.35
C LEU A 115 20.06 2.14 -10.24
N SER A 116 19.73 2.14 -11.53
CA SER A 116 20.12 3.21 -12.43
C SER A 116 19.50 4.54 -11.98
N PRO A 117 20.18 5.69 -12.15
CA PRO A 117 19.66 6.99 -11.71
C PRO A 117 18.39 7.45 -12.46
N GLN A 118 18.09 6.85 -13.61
CA GLN A 118 16.94 7.19 -14.44
C GLN A 118 15.70 6.39 -14.04
N ILE A 119 14.62 7.10 -13.67
CA ILE A 119 13.28 6.52 -13.49
C ILE A 119 12.58 6.50 -14.85
N ASN A 120 12.14 5.32 -15.28
CA ASN A 120 11.43 5.14 -16.55
C ASN A 120 9.93 4.95 -16.29
N PRO A 121 9.06 5.84 -16.79
CA PRO A 121 7.62 5.65 -16.69
C PRO A 121 7.12 4.61 -17.69
N CYS A 122 6.13 3.83 -17.29
CA CYS A 122 5.37 3.00 -18.19
C CYS A 122 4.43 3.86 -19.06
N PRO A 123 4.19 3.48 -20.33
CA PRO A 123 3.17 4.12 -21.16
C PRO A 123 1.80 4.17 -20.49
N GLU A 124 0.97 5.14 -20.89
CA GLU A 124 -0.39 5.27 -20.34
C GLU A 124 -1.19 3.96 -20.46
N GLY A 125 -1.90 3.61 -19.38
CA GLY A 125 -2.70 2.39 -19.31
C GLY A 125 -1.89 1.09 -19.19
N THR A 126 -0.57 1.19 -18.90
CA THR A 126 0.29 0.03 -18.64
C THR A 126 0.95 0.10 -17.27
N PHE A 127 1.35 -1.06 -16.76
CA PHE A 127 1.85 -1.27 -15.41
C PHE A 127 3.14 -2.08 -15.45
N CYS A 128 4.03 -1.82 -14.51
CA CYS A 128 5.29 -2.55 -14.43
C CYS A 128 5.06 -4.01 -14.00
N ALA A 129 5.73 -4.96 -14.69
CA ALA A 129 5.61 -6.39 -14.42
C ALA A 129 6.87 -7.18 -14.80
N ILE A 130 7.85 -7.27 -13.90
CA ILE A 130 9.11 -7.96 -14.13
C ILE A 130 8.92 -9.45 -14.42
N ASP A 131 8.01 -10.13 -13.72
CA ASP A 131 7.76 -11.57 -13.85
C ASP A 131 7.07 -11.91 -15.18
N SER A 132 6.50 -10.92 -15.86
CA SER A 132 5.99 -11.09 -17.22
C SER A 132 7.11 -11.17 -18.27
N GLY A 133 8.34 -10.78 -17.91
CA GLY A 133 9.47 -10.60 -18.83
C GLY A 133 9.38 -9.34 -19.71
N GLU A 134 8.28 -8.58 -19.62
CA GLU A 134 8.09 -7.28 -20.27
C GLU A 134 8.23 -6.15 -19.24
N PHE A 135 8.76 -4.98 -19.63
CA PHE A 135 8.86 -3.84 -18.69
C PHE A 135 7.50 -3.36 -18.21
N CYS A 136 6.57 -3.19 -19.15
CA CYS A 136 5.26 -2.61 -18.91
C CYS A 136 4.20 -3.40 -19.67
N VAL A 137 3.15 -3.84 -18.98
CA VAL A 137 2.07 -4.64 -19.53
C VAL A 137 0.71 -4.02 -19.23
N LYS A 138 -0.32 -4.41 -20.00
CA LYS A 138 -1.70 -4.05 -19.65
C LYS A 138 -2.14 -4.81 -18.40
N SER A 139 -3.14 -4.30 -17.69
CA SER A 139 -3.66 -4.92 -16.45
C SER A 139 -4.01 -6.41 -16.60
N CYS A 140 -4.54 -6.83 -17.76
CA CYS A 140 -4.88 -8.23 -18.04
C CYS A 140 -3.69 -9.19 -18.17
N LYS A 141 -2.46 -8.65 -18.26
CA LYS A 141 -1.21 -9.40 -18.35
C LYS A 141 -0.40 -9.37 -17.04
N LEU A 142 -0.92 -8.75 -15.98
CA LEU A 142 -0.26 -8.76 -14.69
C LEU A 142 -0.18 -10.19 -14.15
N PRO A 143 1.00 -10.64 -13.68
CA PRO A 143 1.16 -11.92 -12.98
C PRO A 143 0.16 -12.02 -11.83
N ASP A 144 -0.67 -13.07 -11.84
CA ASP A 144 -1.75 -13.29 -10.86
C ASP A 144 -2.75 -12.13 -10.68
N GLY A 145 -2.80 -11.19 -11.66
CA GLY A 145 -3.62 -9.98 -11.57
C GLY A 145 -3.14 -8.97 -10.52
N LYS A 146 -1.90 -9.10 -10.03
CA LYS A 146 -1.35 -8.26 -8.97
C LYS A 146 -0.22 -7.36 -9.47
N TYR A 147 -0.06 -6.21 -8.83
CA TYR A 147 1.12 -5.38 -9.04
C TYR A 147 2.31 -5.99 -8.31
N GLU A 148 3.44 -6.09 -9.00
CA GLU A 148 4.68 -6.52 -8.36
C GLU A 148 5.16 -5.46 -7.36
N CYS A 149 5.21 -4.20 -7.77
CA CYS A 149 5.45 -3.07 -6.87
C CYS A 149 4.16 -2.26 -6.69
N ASP A 150 3.43 -2.52 -5.60
CA ASP A 150 2.17 -1.85 -5.29
C ASP A 150 2.36 -0.47 -4.61
N LYS A 151 3.23 0.35 -5.22
CA LYS A 151 3.46 1.74 -4.85
C LYS A 151 3.00 2.64 -5.99
N PRO A 152 2.34 3.79 -5.76
CA PRO A 152 2.10 4.74 -6.84
C PRO A 152 3.40 5.39 -7.31
N ALA A 153 3.41 5.87 -8.55
CA ALA A 153 4.59 6.53 -9.11
C ALA A 153 4.98 7.77 -8.29
N PRO A 154 6.29 8.04 -8.09
CA PRO A 154 6.76 9.31 -7.56
C PRO A 154 6.20 10.45 -8.40
N GLN A 155 5.57 11.43 -7.75
CA GLN A 155 5.16 12.65 -8.44
C GLN A 155 6.40 13.51 -8.67
N ALA A 156 6.58 13.96 -9.92
CA ALA A 156 7.65 14.88 -10.31
C ALA A 156 7.38 16.30 -9.79
#